data_AF-A0A7J4LET9-F1
#
_entry.id   AF-A0A7J4LET9-F1
#
_cell.length_a   1.000
_cell.length_b   1.000
_cell.length_c   1.000
_cell.angle_alpha   90.00
_cell.angle_beta   90.00
_cell.angle_gamma   90.00
#
_symmetry.space_group_name_H-M   'P 1'
#
loop_
_entity.id
_entity.type
_entity.pdbx_description
1 polymer ?
#
loop_
_entity_poly.entity_id
_entity_poly.type
_entity_poly.pdbx_seq_one_letter_code
_entity_poly.pdbx_strand_id
1 'polypeptide(L)'
;MWFFTKKQEEETPKKIMQLHGLLQSSFQNVKRDTLNISHWLKFMYQKSQHHDQQLQHLASQISALQNTSLQHPKFDKDFLKYELYQELRHDLRPLISQEVSLSLTEFKDKNDKLVKQLVRESIDEYYLYHDINFKLNTLQSQINEIKNTSIASQQPSSVLQEKIQVIEHQKSNIRANLREKLLKKITKNSKDYLKNMLVSMIHKYEKISAHQLREMVVEEQGLCSKSSFYRILEELEELSDISTVWEGKEKTYLVKIKATSQKH
;
A
#
# COMPACT_ATOMS: atom_id res chain seq x y z
N MET A 1 -21.75 -59.57 19.64
CA MET A 1 -20.90 -58.35 19.72
C MET A 1 -20.64 -57.79 18.30
N TRP A 2 -21.70 -57.46 17.55
CA TRP A 2 -21.63 -57.07 16.12
C TRP A 2 -22.56 -55.88 15.76
N PHE A 3 -23.12 -55.18 16.76
CA PHE A 3 -24.09 -54.10 16.56
C PHE A 3 -23.49 -52.67 16.61
N PHE A 4 -22.19 -52.51 16.84
CA PHE A 4 -21.55 -51.19 16.99
C PHE A 4 -20.94 -50.60 15.71
N THR A 5 -20.81 -51.36 14.63
CA THR A 5 -20.19 -50.88 13.39
C THR A 5 -21.16 -50.14 12.46
N LYS A 6 -22.46 -50.47 12.52
CA LYS A 6 -23.46 -49.90 11.57
C LYS A 6 -23.81 -48.43 11.82
N LYS A 7 -23.56 -47.90 13.03
CA LYS A 7 -23.92 -46.53 13.40
C LYS A 7 -22.89 -45.49 12.93
N GLN A 8 -21.65 -45.91 12.64
CA GLN A 8 -20.60 -44.99 12.17
C GLN A 8 -20.70 -44.67 10.67
N GLU A 9 -21.30 -45.54 9.85
CA GLU A 9 -21.38 -45.33 8.40
C GLU A 9 -22.28 -44.14 8.02
N GLU A 10 -23.39 -43.92 8.72
CA GLU A 10 -24.33 -42.82 8.43
C GLU A 10 -23.83 -41.41 8.83
N GLU A 11 -22.86 -41.30 9.74
CA GLU A 11 -22.35 -39.99 10.16
C GLU A 11 -21.33 -39.40 9.18
N THR A 12 -20.63 -40.24 8.44
CA THR A 12 -19.61 -39.82 7.48
C THR A 12 -20.15 -38.92 6.35
N PRO A 13 -21.29 -39.23 5.67
CA PRO A 13 -21.81 -38.36 4.61
C PRO A 13 -22.25 -36.99 5.14
N LYS A 14 -22.82 -36.92 6.34
CA LYS A 14 -23.24 -35.65 6.96
C LYS A 14 -22.04 -34.75 7.24
N LYS A 15 -20.95 -35.31 7.78
CA LYS A 15 -19.70 -34.58 8.03
C LYS A 15 -19.06 -34.09 6.73
N ILE A 16 -19.07 -34.90 5.68
CA ILE A 16 -18.59 -34.50 4.34
C ILE A 16 -19.43 -33.35 3.78
N MET A 17 -20.75 -33.41 3.90
CA MET A 17 -21.64 -32.36 3.40
C MET A 17 -21.46 -31.05 4.16
N GLN A 18 -21.27 -31.10 5.49
CA GLN A 18 -20.93 -29.93 6.32
C GLN A 18 -19.57 -29.34 5.92
N LEU A 19 -18.55 -30.18 5.73
CA LEU A 19 -17.24 -29.75 5.27
C LEU A 19 -17.33 -29.04 3.90
N HIS A 20 -18.11 -29.59 2.98
CA HIS A 20 -18.33 -28.99 1.67
C HIS A 20 -19.02 -27.63 1.78
N GLY A 21 -20.01 -27.49 2.67
CA GLY A 21 -20.67 -26.22 2.95
C GLY A 21 -19.72 -25.16 3.53
N LEU A 22 -18.87 -25.54 4.49
CA LEU A 22 -17.86 -24.64 5.06
C LEU A 22 -16.82 -24.22 4.02
N LEU A 23 -16.36 -25.16 3.19
CA LEU A 23 -15.39 -24.90 2.13
C LEU A 23 -15.97 -23.94 1.09
N GLN A 24 -17.21 -24.18 0.67
CA GLN A 24 -17.93 -23.30 -0.26
C GLN A 24 -18.10 -21.89 0.31
N SER A 25 -18.49 -21.76 1.58
CA SER A 25 -18.60 -20.46 2.26
C SER A 25 -17.26 -19.72 2.31
N SER A 26 -16.18 -20.44 2.64
CA SER A 26 -14.82 -19.90 2.65
C SER A 26 -14.40 -19.36 1.28
N PHE A 27 -14.63 -20.13 0.20
CA PHE A 27 -14.33 -19.67 -1.16
C PHE A 27 -15.17 -18.46 -1.58
N GLN A 28 -16.45 -18.40 -1.19
CA GLN A 28 -17.29 -17.23 -1.47
C GLN A 28 -16.80 -15.98 -0.72
N ASN A 29 -16.33 -16.13 0.52
CA ASN A 29 -15.76 -15.03 1.27
C ASN A 29 -14.46 -14.53 0.63
N VAL A 30 -13.52 -15.43 0.29
CA VAL A 30 -12.29 -15.07 -0.43
C VAL A 30 -12.59 -14.38 -1.77
N LYS A 31 -13.59 -14.86 -2.51
CA LYS A 31 -14.05 -14.22 -3.75
C LYS A 31 -14.57 -12.81 -3.49
N ARG A 32 -15.40 -12.61 -2.47
CA ARG A 32 -15.93 -11.29 -2.08
C ARG A 32 -14.80 -10.35 -1.67
N ASP A 33 -13.84 -10.83 -0.87
CA ASP A 33 -12.71 -10.03 -0.42
C ASP A 33 -11.80 -9.63 -1.58
N THR A 34 -11.58 -10.54 -2.53
CA THR A 34 -10.81 -10.24 -3.75
C THR A 34 -11.50 -9.16 -4.60
N LEU A 35 -12.82 -9.20 -4.72
CA LEU A 35 -13.58 -8.14 -5.40
C LEU A 35 -13.50 -6.81 -4.65
N ASN A 36 -13.62 -6.83 -3.32
CA ASN A 36 -13.48 -5.63 -2.50
C ASN A 36 -12.09 -5.00 -2.65
N ILE A 37 -11.02 -5.80 -2.62
CA ILE A 37 -9.66 -5.33 -2.86
C ILE A 37 -9.53 -4.69 -4.24
N SER A 38 -10.13 -5.31 -5.27
CA SER A 38 -10.13 -4.75 -6.62
C SER A 38 -10.84 -3.39 -6.69
N HIS A 39 -11.99 -3.23 -6.02
CA HIS A 39 -12.68 -1.94 -5.93
C HIS A 39 -11.84 -0.88 -5.20
N TRP A 40 -11.18 -1.25 -4.09
CA TRP A 40 -10.27 -0.35 -3.37
C TRP A 40 -9.09 0.09 -4.24
N LEU A 41 -8.47 -0.82 -5.00
CA LEU A 41 -7.40 -0.48 -5.93
C LEU A 41 -7.86 0.51 -6.99
N LYS A 42 -9.06 0.30 -7.56
CA LYS A 42 -9.65 1.23 -8.53
C LYS A 42 -9.91 2.61 -7.92
N PHE A 43 -10.46 2.65 -6.70
CA PHE A 43 -10.69 3.90 -5.98
C PHE A 43 -9.38 4.64 -5.69
N MET A 44 -8.35 3.94 -5.19
CA MET A 44 -7.03 4.53 -4.90
C MET A 44 -6.38 5.08 -6.17
N TYR A 45 -6.49 4.37 -7.29
CA TYR A 45 -6.00 4.84 -8.58
C TYR A 45 -6.70 6.13 -9.04
N GLN A 46 -8.04 6.16 -8.99
CA GLN A 46 -8.82 7.37 -9.33
C GLN A 46 -8.46 8.56 -8.42
N LYS A 47 -8.28 8.31 -7.13
CA LYS A 47 -7.89 9.34 -6.16
C LYS A 47 -6.47 9.87 -6.44
N SER A 48 -5.54 9.00 -6.84
CA SER A 48 -4.20 9.41 -7.27
C SER A 48 -4.26 10.35 -8.48
N GLN A 49 -5.04 9.98 -9.51
CA GLN A 49 -5.20 10.83 -10.70
C GLN A 49 -5.78 12.20 -10.36
N HIS A 50 -6.74 12.27 -9.43
CA HIS A 50 -7.30 13.54 -8.97
C HIS A 50 -6.24 14.42 -8.27
N HIS A 51 -5.40 13.83 -7.42
CA HIS A 51 -4.30 14.59 -6.79
C HIS A 51 -3.29 15.10 -7.84
N ASP A 52 -2.97 14.30 -8.86
CA ASP A 52 -2.09 14.72 -9.95
C ASP A 52 -2.67 15.93 -10.71
N GLN A 53 -3.98 15.94 -10.95
CA GLN A 53 -4.68 17.09 -11.55
C GLN A 53 -4.61 18.34 -10.67
N GLN A 54 -4.78 18.19 -9.35
CA GLN A 54 -4.65 19.30 -8.41
C GLN A 54 -3.22 19.87 -8.38
N LEU A 55 -2.21 18.99 -8.41
CA LEU A 55 -0.81 19.41 -8.48
C LEU A 55 -0.50 20.17 -9.78
N GLN A 56 -1.00 19.70 -10.93
CA GLN A 56 -0.86 20.41 -12.20
C GLN A 56 -1.53 21.78 -12.17
N HIS A 57 -2.72 21.88 -11.57
CA HIS A 57 -3.42 23.14 -11.41
C HIS A 57 -2.63 24.12 -10.53
N LEU A 58 -2.13 23.68 -9.37
CA LEU A 58 -1.29 24.51 -8.49
C LEU A 58 0.01 24.95 -9.18
N ALA A 59 0.67 24.04 -9.90
CA ALA A 59 1.87 24.37 -10.68
C ALA A 59 1.57 25.46 -11.73
N SER A 60 0.45 25.36 -12.43
CA SER A 60 0.03 26.37 -13.41
C SER A 60 -0.23 27.75 -12.77
N GLN A 61 -0.82 27.79 -11.57
CA GLN A 61 -1.02 29.03 -10.83
C GLN A 61 0.30 29.67 -10.40
N ILE A 62 1.25 28.87 -9.91
CA ILE A 62 2.59 29.35 -9.54
C ILE A 62 3.30 29.93 -10.76
N SER A 63 3.25 29.26 -11.91
CA SER A 63 3.83 29.78 -13.15
C SER A 63 3.19 31.10 -13.61
N ALA A 64 1.86 31.23 -13.50
CA ALA A 64 1.17 32.48 -13.82
C ALA A 64 1.61 33.64 -12.90
N LEU A 65 1.75 33.39 -11.60
CA LEU A 65 2.23 34.39 -10.64
C LEU A 65 3.69 34.79 -10.90
N GLN A 66 4.56 33.83 -11.22
CA GLN A 66 5.97 34.11 -11.55
C GLN A 66 6.11 34.98 -12.80
N ASN A 67 5.32 34.70 -13.84
CA ASN A 67 5.33 35.50 -15.07
C ASN A 67 4.78 36.92 -14.85
N THR A 68 3.80 37.08 -13.97
CA THR A 68 3.24 38.39 -13.60
C THR A 68 4.26 39.24 -12.81
N SER A 69 5.08 38.60 -11.97
CA SER A 69 6.14 39.26 -11.18
C SER A 69 7.28 39.84 -12.03
N LEU A 70 7.50 39.30 -13.24
CA LEU A 70 8.61 39.69 -14.12
C LEU A 70 8.27 40.82 -15.12
N GLN A 71 7.02 41.26 -15.22
CA GLN A 71 6.61 42.32 -16.15
C GLN A 71 6.47 43.72 -15.54
N HIS A 72 6.74 43.90 -14.25
CA HIS A 72 6.86 45.26 -13.74
C HIS A 72 8.22 45.85 -14.17
N PRO A 73 8.25 46.92 -15.00
CA PRO A 73 9.49 47.62 -15.32
C PRO A 73 10.11 48.09 -13.99
N LYS A 74 11.45 48.09 -13.92
CA LYS A 74 12.23 48.55 -12.76
C LYS A 74 11.68 49.86 -12.22
N PHE A 75 10.71 49.79 -11.31
CA PHE A 75 10.19 50.91 -10.59
C PHE A 75 11.16 51.13 -9.45
N ASP A 76 11.78 52.29 -9.46
CA ASP A 76 12.59 52.80 -8.35
C ASP A 76 11.67 52.86 -7.12
N LYS A 77 11.81 51.86 -6.23
CA LYS A 77 10.79 51.42 -5.26
C LYS A 77 10.55 52.42 -4.13
N ASP A 78 11.40 53.43 -4.01
CA ASP A 78 11.52 54.18 -2.77
C ASP A 78 10.89 55.58 -2.83
N PHE A 79 10.63 56.13 -4.03
CA PHE A 79 10.22 57.54 -4.13
C PHE A 79 8.71 57.78 -4.28
N LEU A 80 8.02 57.06 -5.18
CA LEU A 80 6.57 57.25 -5.41
C LEU A 80 5.67 56.46 -4.45
N LYS A 81 6.24 55.51 -3.70
CA LYS A 81 5.49 54.64 -2.79
C LYS A 81 5.06 55.35 -1.52
N TYR A 82 5.73 56.40 -1.09
CA TYR A 82 5.42 57.01 0.20
C TYR A 82 4.27 58.04 0.11
N GLU A 83 4.22 58.82 -0.95
CA GLU A 83 3.27 59.93 -1.09
C GLU A 83 1.89 59.43 -1.56
N LEU A 84 1.85 58.54 -2.54
CA LEU A 84 0.61 57.92 -3.02
C LEU A 84 -0.02 56.97 -1.98
N TYR A 85 0.79 56.28 -1.15
CA TYR A 85 0.25 55.41 -0.08
C TYR A 85 -0.42 56.19 1.05
N GLN A 86 -0.03 57.44 1.30
CA GLN A 86 -0.62 58.25 2.36
C GLN A 86 -1.98 58.80 1.95
N GLU A 87 -2.11 59.27 0.70
CA GLU A 87 -3.38 59.73 0.14
C GLU A 87 -4.39 58.57 -0.05
N LEU A 88 -3.96 57.44 -0.63
CA LEU A 88 -4.83 56.27 -0.79
C LEU A 88 -5.25 55.64 0.55
N ARG A 89 -4.46 55.83 1.63
CA ARG A 89 -4.78 55.31 2.97
C ARG A 89 -5.93 56.03 3.64
N HIS A 90 -6.17 57.30 3.34
CA HIS A 90 -7.23 58.04 4.03
C HIS A 90 -8.61 57.69 3.46
N ASP A 91 -8.72 57.55 2.15
CA ASP A 91 -10.01 57.30 1.49
C ASP A 91 -10.39 55.81 1.43
N LEU A 92 -9.41 54.90 1.30
CA LEU A 92 -9.70 53.46 1.20
C LEU A 92 -9.81 52.75 2.55
N ARG A 93 -9.32 53.32 3.65
CA ARG A 93 -9.36 52.67 4.97
C ARG A 93 -10.77 52.35 5.47
N PRO A 94 -11.79 53.24 5.37
CA PRO A 94 -13.14 52.87 5.78
C PRO A 94 -13.75 51.79 4.88
N LEU A 95 -13.50 51.83 3.57
CA LEU A 95 -14.02 50.84 2.61
C LEU A 95 -13.37 49.45 2.79
N ILE A 96 -12.05 49.41 2.97
CA ILE A 96 -11.31 48.16 3.26
C ILE A 96 -11.73 47.63 4.64
N SER A 97 -11.94 48.49 5.64
CA SER A 97 -12.39 48.05 6.96
C SER A 97 -13.80 47.45 6.92
N GLN A 98 -14.69 47.97 6.07
CA GLN A 98 -16.05 47.45 5.90
C GLN A 98 -16.05 46.11 5.16
N GLU A 99 -15.34 46.02 4.03
CA GLU A 99 -15.27 44.78 3.23
C GLU A 99 -14.55 43.66 3.99
N VAL A 100 -13.46 43.98 4.69
CA VAL A 100 -12.75 43.01 5.54
C VAL A 100 -13.65 42.56 6.68
N SER A 101 -14.46 43.44 7.29
CA SER A 101 -15.38 43.04 8.36
C SER A 101 -16.49 42.12 7.86
N LEU A 102 -17.07 42.41 6.69
CA LEU A 102 -18.09 41.54 6.07
C LEU A 102 -17.50 40.17 5.71
N SER A 103 -16.34 40.14 5.06
CA SER A 103 -15.63 38.90 4.74
C SER A 103 -15.25 38.11 6.00
N LEU A 104 -14.85 38.78 7.08
CA LEU A 104 -14.51 38.13 8.34
C LEU A 104 -15.75 37.52 9.01
N THR A 105 -16.91 38.20 8.94
CA THR A 105 -18.17 37.65 9.46
C THR A 105 -18.64 36.44 8.66
N GLU A 106 -18.60 36.49 7.34
CA GLU A 106 -18.96 35.35 6.49
C GLU A 106 -18.01 34.16 6.69
N PHE A 107 -16.71 34.43 6.84
CA PHE A 107 -15.71 33.40 7.13
C PHE A 107 -15.94 32.77 8.51
N LYS A 108 -16.26 33.58 9.51
CA LYS A 108 -16.58 33.11 10.86
C LYS A 108 -17.83 32.23 10.87
N ASP A 109 -18.88 32.62 10.15
CA ASP A 109 -20.11 31.84 10.04
C ASP A 109 -19.93 30.53 9.28
N LYS A 110 -19.13 30.53 8.20
CA LYS A 110 -18.76 29.31 7.47
C LYS A 110 -17.95 28.35 8.35
N ASN A 111 -16.97 28.87 9.10
CA ASN A 111 -16.19 28.05 10.02
C ASN A 111 -17.03 27.51 11.18
N ASP A 112 -17.93 28.30 11.75
CA ASP A 112 -18.82 27.83 12.83
C ASP A 112 -19.74 26.70 12.34
N LYS A 113 -20.26 26.80 11.11
CA LYS A 113 -21.03 25.72 10.47
C LYS A 113 -20.19 24.45 10.27
N LEU A 114 -18.97 24.58 9.76
CA LEU A 114 -18.06 23.45 9.56
C LEU A 114 -17.68 22.77 10.88
N VAL A 115 -17.40 23.55 11.92
CA VAL A 115 -17.08 23.04 13.25
C VAL A 115 -18.28 22.30 13.83
N LYS A 116 -19.50 22.86 13.74
CA LYS A 116 -20.73 22.18 14.18
C LYS A 116 -21.00 20.89 13.42
N GLN A 117 -20.75 20.87 12.12
CA GLN A 117 -20.89 19.67 11.31
C GLN A 117 -19.89 18.59 11.73
N LEU A 118 -18.61 18.95 11.88
CA LEU A 118 -17.56 18.03 12.30
C LEU A 118 -17.83 17.45 13.69
N VAL A 119 -18.31 18.28 14.63
CA VAL A 119 -18.71 17.82 15.98
C VAL A 119 -19.88 16.84 15.89
N ARG A 120 -20.90 17.11 15.07
CA ARG A 120 -22.02 16.17 14.87
C ARG A 120 -21.55 14.84 14.28
N GLU A 121 -20.73 14.87 13.24
CA GLU A 121 -20.17 13.67 12.61
C GLU A 121 -19.33 12.84 13.61
N SER A 122 -18.53 13.50 14.45
CA SER A 122 -17.73 12.84 15.49
C SER A 122 -18.60 12.17 16.57
N ILE A 123 -19.73 12.80 16.94
CA ILE A 123 -20.68 12.24 17.90
C ILE A 123 -21.38 11.01 17.30
N ASP A 124 -21.83 11.08 16.06
CA ASP A 124 -22.47 9.96 15.37
C ASP A 124 -21.52 8.75 15.22
N GLU A 125 -20.25 9.01 14.91
CA GLU A 125 -19.21 7.98 14.86
C GLU A 125 -18.97 7.32 16.22
N TYR A 126 -18.94 8.12 17.30
CA TYR A 126 -18.79 7.61 18.67
C TYR A 126 -19.93 6.67 19.07
N TYR A 127 -21.18 7.01 18.75
CA TYR A 127 -22.33 6.15 19.06
C TYR A 127 -22.34 4.87 18.21
N LEU A 128 -21.93 4.94 16.94
CA LEU A 128 -21.77 3.75 16.10
C LEU A 128 -20.71 2.80 16.66
N TYR A 129 -19.57 3.35 17.10
CA TYR A 129 -18.50 2.58 17.75
C TYR A 129 -18.98 1.89 19.03
N HIS A 130 -19.79 2.59 19.85
CA HIS A 130 -20.37 2.01 21.05
C HIS A 130 -21.29 0.82 20.74
N ASP A 131 -22.16 0.91 19.74
CA ASP A 131 -23.04 -0.20 19.32
C ASP A 131 -22.24 -1.42 18.83
N ILE A 132 -21.17 -1.18 18.06
CA ILE A 132 -20.28 -2.25 17.60
C ILE A 132 -19.62 -2.97 18.78
N ASN A 133 -19.09 -2.22 19.75
CA ASN A 133 -18.47 -2.81 20.93
C ASN A 133 -19.45 -3.58 21.81
N PHE A 134 -20.68 -3.08 21.96
CA PHE A 134 -21.73 -3.78 22.67
C PHE A 134 -22.04 -5.14 22.02
N LYS A 135 -22.16 -5.17 20.69
CA LYS A 135 -22.36 -6.42 19.93
C LYS A 135 -21.17 -7.37 20.07
N LEU A 136 -19.94 -6.85 20.02
CA LEU A 136 -18.72 -7.64 20.17
C LEU A 136 -18.66 -8.30 21.56
N ASN A 137 -18.92 -7.54 22.61
CA ASN A 137 -18.96 -8.08 23.98
C ASN A 137 -20.07 -9.13 24.15
N THR A 138 -21.22 -8.93 23.52
CA THR A 138 -22.32 -9.91 23.52
C THR A 138 -21.89 -11.23 22.86
N LEU A 139 -21.26 -11.15 21.69
CA LEU A 139 -20.72 -12.33 20.99
C LEU A 139 -19.63 -13.03 21.80
N GLN A 140 -18.75 -12.27 22.46
CA GLN A 140 -17.72 -12.82 23.34
C GLN A 140 -18.34 -13.61 24.51
N SER A 141 -19.42 -13.11 25.09
CA SER A 141 -20.15 -13.80 26.16
C SER A 141 -20.74 -15.12 25.67
N GLN A 142 -21.39 -15.11 24.50
CA GLN A 142 -21.95 -16.32 23.88
C GLN A 142 -20.88 -17.38 23.57
N ILE A 143 -19.72 -16.96 23.06
CA ILE A 143 -18.58 -17.88 22.83
C ILE A 143 -18.13 -18.52 24.14
N ASN A 144 -18.05 -17.74 25.22
CA ASN A 144 -17.64 -18.25 26.52
C ASN A 144 -18.66 -19.24 27.11
N GLU A 145 -19.96 -18.98 26.95
CA GLU A 145 -21.02 -19.92 27.33
C GLU A 145 -20.87 -21.25 26.59
N ILE A 146 -20.74 -21.21 25.25
CA ILE A 146 -20.55 -22.43 24.44
C ILE A 146 -19.30 -23.20 24.86
N LYS A 147 -18.19 -22.49 25.13
CA LYS A 147 -16.94 -23.10 25.58
C LYS A 147 -17.12 -23.80 26.93
N ASN A 148 -17.85 -23.19 27.85
CA ASN A 148 -18.10 -23.75 29.18
C ASN A 148 -19.08 -24.94 29.15
N THR A 149 -20.11 -24.88 28.30
CA THR A 149 -21.06 -25.99 28.12
C THR A 149 -20.41 -27.20 27.43
N SER A 150 -19.43 -26.97 26.55
CA SER A 150 -18.77 -28.06 25.78
C SER A 150 -17.69 -28.82 26.56
N ILE A 151 -17.20 -28.29 27.69
CA ILE A 151 -16.10 -28.89 28.48
C ILE A 151 -16.62 -29.73 29.66
N ALA A 152 -17.88 -29.52 30.09
CA ALA A 152 -18.40 -30.13 31.32
C ALA A 152 -18.78 -31.62 31.22
N SER A 153 -18.72 -32.28 30.05
CA SER A 153 -19.26 -33.65 29.92
C SER A 153 -18.37 -34.72 29.28
N GLN A 154 -17.12 -34.45 28.90
CA GLN A 154 -16.25 -35.51 28.36
C GLN A 154 -14.80 -35.30 28.79
N GLN A 155 -14.34 -36.09 29.76
CA GLN A 155 -12.91 -36.35 29.87
C GLN A 155 -12.47 -37.06 28.58
N PRO A 156 -11.58 -36.47 27.77
CA PRO A 156 -11.08 -37.13 26.58
C PRO A 156 -10.24 -38.33 27.02
N SER A 157 -10.56 -39.52 26.50
CA SER A 157 -9.78 -40.71 26.75
C SER A 157 -8.31 -40.46 26.38
N SER A 158 -7.38 -40.98 27.19
CA SER A 158 -5.93 -40.84 27.01
C SER A 158 -5.45 -41.15 25.57
N VAL A 159 -6.16 -42.05 24.89
CA VAL A 159 -5.92 -42.44 23.49
C VAL A 159 -6.13 -41.30 22.50
N LEU A 160 -7.05 -40.37 22.76
CA LEU A 160 -7.28 -39.20 21.90
C LEU A 160 -6.20 -38.14 22.10
N GLN A 161 -5.67 -37.99 23.31
CA GLN A 161 -4.58 -37.03 23.59
C GLN A 161 -3.29 -37.41 22.86
N GLU A 162 -2.93 -38.70 22.85
CA GLU A 162 -1.77 -39.19 22.10
C GLU A 162 -1.92 -38.96 20.59
N LYS A 163 -3.10 -39.24 20.03
CA LYS A 163 -3.37 -38.95 18.60
C LYS A 163 -3.32 -37.46 18.28
N ILE A 164 -3.78 -36.59 19.19
CA ILE A 164 -3.70 -35.13 19.01
C ILE A 164 -2.24 -34.67 18.99
N GLN A 165 -1.38 -35.18 19.89
CA GLN A 165 0.04 -34.82 19.92
C GLN A 165 0.78 -35.24 18.65
N VAL A 166 0.51 -36.46 18.13
CA VAL A 166 1.09 -36.93 16.87
C VAL A 166 0.64 -36.04 15.70
N ILE A 167 -0.64 -35.66 15.65
CA ILE A 167 -1.17 -34.78 14.60
C ILE A 167 -0.60 -33.36 14.72
N GLU A 168 -0.40 -32.84 15.93
CA GLU A 168 0.21 -31.52 16.15
C GLU A 168 1.68 -31.49 15.71
N HIS A 169 2.47 -32.52 16.04
CA HIS A 169 3.85 -32.65 15.56
C HIS A 169 3.92 -32.81 14.03
N GLN A 170 2.99 -33.55 13.43
CA GLN A 170 2.94 -33.69 11.98
C GLN A 170 2.57 -32.36 11.30
N LYS A 171 1.62 -31.61 11.88
CA LYS A 171 1.23 -30.27 11.39
C LYS A 171 2.36 -29.25 11.51
N SER A 172 3.15 -29.27 12.58
CA SER A 172 4.28 -28.34 12.73
C SER A 172 5.36 -28.60 11.68
N ASN A 173 5.69 -29.86 11.40
CA ASN A 173 6.65 -30.25 10.37
C ASN A 173 6.17 -29.91 8.96
N ILE A 174 4.88 -30.10 8.65
CA ILE A 174 4.30 -29.71 7.35
C ILE A 174 4.36 -28.19 7.18
N ARG A 175 4.03 -27.42 8.23
CA ARG A 175 4.10 -25.94 8.20
C ARG A 175 5.53 -25.43 8.00
N ALA A 176 6.51 -26.01 8.68
CA ALA A 176 7.91 -25.63 8.53
C ALA A 176 8.40 -25.88 7.09
N ASN A 177 8.13 -27.07 6.54
CA ASN A 177 8.50 -27.43 5.17
C ASN A 177 7.79 -26.55 4.11
N LEU A 178 6.50 -26.26 4.29
CA LEU A 178 5.77 -25.38 3.38
C LEU A 178 6.31 -23.95 3.44
N ARG A 179 6.59 -23.44 4.65
CA ARG A 179 7.18 -22.12 4.85
C ARG A 179 8.55 -22.01 4.17
N GLU A 180 9.40 -23.02 4.31
CA GLU A 180 10.72 -23.04 3.66
C GLU A 180 10.59 -23.09 2.13
N LYS A 181 9.70 -23.92 1.58
CA LYS A 181 9.43 -23.96 0.13
C LYS A 181 8.90 -22.63 -0.40
N LEU A 182 7.99 -21.98 0.34
CA LEU A 182 7.49 -20.65 -0.01
C LEU A 182 8.59 -19.60 0.07
N LEU A 183 9.42 -19.62 1.11
CA LEU A 183 10.54 -18.69 1.27
C LEU A 183 11.53 -18.84 0.10
N LYS A 184 11.90 -20.07 -0.25
CA LYS A 184 12.77 -20.38 -1.40
C LYS A 184 12.16 -19.92 -2.73
N LYS A 185 10.83 -20.04 -2.89
CA LYS A 185 10.15 -19.57 -4.11
C LYS A 185 10.12 -18.04 -4.16
N ILE A 186 9.87 -17.37 -3.04
CA ILE A 186 9.87 -15.90 -2.95
C ILE A 186 11.27 -15.36 -3.24
N THR A 187 12.32 -15.92 -2.62
CA THR A 187 13.71 -15.47 -2.84
C THR A 187 14.21 -15.75 -4.25
N LYS A 188 13.82 -16.88 -4.85
CA LYS A 188 14.11 -17.16 -6.26
C LYS A 188 13.41 -16.14 -7.17
N ASN A 189 12.13 -15.89 -6.94
CA ASN A 189 11.35 -14.98 -7.77
C ASN A 189 11.81 -13.52 -7.60
N SER A 190 12.25 -13.12 -6.40
CA SER A 190 12.81 -11.79 -6.16
C SER A 190 14.15 -11.59 -6.88
N LYS A 191 14.99 -12.63 -6.97
CA LYS A 191 16.24 -12.60 -7.74
C LYS A 191 15.97 -12.43 -9.23
N ASP A 192 15.05 -13.20 -9.79
CA ASP A 192 14.69 -13.13 -11.21
C ASP A 192 14.05 -11.77 -11.55
N TYR A 193 13.20 -11.25 -10.67
CA TYR A 193 12.65 -9.89 -10.78
C TYR A 193 13.76 -8.82 -10.81
N LEU A 194 14.70 -8.87 -9.86
CA LEU A 194 15.82 -7.95 -9.79
C LEU A 194 16.68 -7.99 -11.06
N LYS A 195 16.98 -9.19 -11.58
CA LYS A 195 17.70 -9.36 -12.85
C LYS A 195 16.99 -8.65 -14.00
N ASN A 196 15.71 -8.95 -14.19
CA ASN A 196 14.92 -8.37 -15.28
C ASN A 196 14.81 -6.84 -15.15
N MET A 197 14.67 -6.33 -13.92
CA MET A 197 14.61 -4.90 -13.65
C MET A 197 15.94 -4.21 -13.96
N LEU A 198 17.07 -4.76 -13.53
CA LEU A 198 18.41 -4.23 -13.82
C LEU A 198 18.68 -4.19 -15.32
N VAL A 199 18.35 -5.28 -16.04
CA VAL A 199 18.44 -5.34 -17.51
C VAL A 199 17.56 -4.26 -18.15
N SER A 200 16.32 -4.10 -17.66
CA SER A 200 15.39 -3.08 -18.17
C SER A 200 15.90 -1.66 -17.93
N MET A 201 16.53 -1.38 -16.79
CA MET A 201 17.14 -0.08 -16.50
C MET A 201 18.33 0.19 -17.41
N ILE A 202 19.24 -0.79 -17.57
CA ILE A 202 20.38 -0.67 -18.48
C ILE A 202 19.89 -0.42 -19.92
N HIS A 203 18.84 -1.13 -20.35
CA HIS A 203 18.18 -0.90 -21.64
C HIS A 203 17.59 0.51 -21.78
N LYS A 204 16.93 1.01 -20.74
CA LYS A 204 16.27 2.32 -20.75
C LYS A 204 17.25 3.47 -20.83
N TYR A 205 18.38 3.37 -20.14
CA TYR A 205 19.35 4.46 -20.04
C TYR A 205 20.49 4.36 -21.08
N GLU A 206 20.58 3.24 -21.82
CA GLU A 206 21.61 2.87 -22.81
C GLU A 206 23.04 2.75 -22.24
N LYS A 207 23.45 3.73 -21.42
CA LYS A 207 24.72 3.83 -20.69
C LYS A 207 24.43 4.25 -19.25
N ILE A 208 24.76 3.40 -18.28
CA ILE A 208 24.59 3.71 -16.85
C ILE A 208 25.75 3.19 -16.01
N SER A 209 26.22 3.99 -15.04
CA SER A 209 27.31 3.56 -14.17
C SER A 209 26.82 2.60 -13.09
N ALA A 210 27.70 1.69 -12.65
CA ALA A 210 27.42 0.78 -11.54
C ALA A 210 26.99 1.53 -10.26
N HIS A 211 27.52 2.74 -10.07
CA HIS A 211 27.21 3.59 -8.93
C HIS A 211 25.78 4.11 -8.99
N GLN A 212 25.37 4.71 -10.12
CA GLN A 212 24.02 5.22 -10.33
C GLN A 212 22.97 4.11 -10.21
N LEU A 213 23.25 2.95 -10.80
CA LEU A 213 22.35 1.80 -10.72
C LEU A 213 22.23 1.27 -9.28
N ARG A 214 23.30 1.35 -8.48
CA ARG A 214 23.27 1.01 -7.05
C ARG A 214 22.42 2.00 -6.26
N GLU A 215 22.60 3.31 -6.48
CA GLU A 215 21.81 4.33 -5.78
C GLU A 215 20.32 4.10 -6.02
N MET A 216 19.89 3.94 -7.27
CA MET A 216 18.48 3.71 -7.58
C MET A 216 17.93 2.39 -7.00
N VAL A 217 18.63 1.27 -7.16
CA VAL A 217 18.06 -0.05 -6.80
C VAL A 217 18.22 -0.38 -5.32
N VAL A 218 19.34 0.03 -4.73
CA VAL A 218 19.69 -0.32 -3.34
C VAL A 218 19.32 0.81 -2.38
N GLU A 219 19.67 2.06 -2.70
CA GLU A 219 19.54 3.17 -1.75
C GLU A 219 18.14 3.80 -1.82
N GLU A 220 17.61 4.06 -3.02
CA GLU A 220 16.27 4.62 -3.19
C GLU A 220 15.16 3.58 -3.03
N GLN A 221 15.26 2.44 -3.73
CA GLN A 221 14.19 1.44 -3.76
C GLN A 221 14.31 0.36 -2.69
N GLY A 222 15.50 0.16 -2.09
CA GLY A 222 15.71 -0.82 -1.02
C GLY A 222 15.44 -2.27 -1.42
N LEU A 223 15.54 -2.63 -2.71
CA LEU A 223 15.10 -3.94 -3.20
C LEU A 223 16.08 -5.09 -2.89
N CYS A 224 17.35 -4.78 -2.65
CA CYS A 224 18.35 -5.76 -2.26
C CYS A 224 19.50 -5.12 -1.48
N SER A 225 20.37 -5.93 -0.88
CA SER A 225 21.59 -5.45 -0.23
C SER A 225 22.67 -5.11 -1.28
N LYS A 226 23.66 -4.29 -0.87
CA LYS A 226 24.83 -3.95 -1.72
C LYS A 226 25.56 -5.19 -2.23
N SER A 227 25.72 -6.22 -1.40
CA SER A 227 26.41 -7.47 -1.79
C SER A 227 25.59 -8.29 -2.79
N SER A 228 24.27 -8.40 -2.60
CA SER A 228 23.38 -9.08 -3.55
C SER A 228 23.35 -8.37 -4.90
N PHE A 229 23.34 -7.03 -4.90
CA PHE A 229 23.37 -6.22 -6.11
C PHE A 229 24.59 -6.54 -6.99
N TYR A 230 25.81 -6.47 -6.43
CA TYR A 230 27.03 -6.72 -7.21
C TYR A 230 27.12 -8.17 -7.72
N ARG A 231 26.68 -9.16 -6.93
CA ARG A 231 26.61 -10.56 -7.39
C ARG A 231 25.64 -10.74 -8.56
N ILE A 232 24.49 -10.07 -8.52
CA ILE A 232 23.52 -10.15 -9.62
C ILE A 232 24.07 -9.49 -10.89
N LEU A 233 24.78 -8.37 -10.77
CA LEU A 233 25.43 -7.75 -11.92
C LEU A 233 26.51 -8.63 -12.54
N GLU A 234 27.34 -9.27 -11.72
CA GLU A 234 28.35 -10.24 -12.19
C GLU A 234 27.69 -11.41 -12.93
N GLU A 235 26.59 -11.97 -12.40
CA GLU A 235 25.80 -13.00 -13.09
C GLU A 235 25.20 -12.51 -14.43
N LEU A 236 24.78 -11.24 -14.52
CA LEU A 236 24.25 -10.67 -15.77
C LEU A 236 25.35 -10.45 -16.82
N GLU A 237 26.57 -10.12 -16.39
CA GLU A 237 27.74 -10.03 -17.26
C GLU A 237 28.11 -11.41 -17.82
N GLU A 238 28.11 -12.44 -16.99
CA GLU A 238 28.36 -13.84 -17.41
C GLU A 238 27.32 -14.34 -18.42
N LEU A 239 26.05 -13.98 -18.24
CA LEU A 239 24.96 -14.34 -19.15
C LEU A 239 25.02 -13.62 -20.51
N SER A 240 25.99 -12.71 -20.71
CA SER A 240 26.19 -11.94 -21.95
C SER A 240 25.01 -11.05 -22.36
N ASP A 241 24.13 -10.72 -21.41
CA ASP A 241 22.98 -9.83 -21.65
C ASP A 241 23.40 -8.35 -21.68
N ILE A 242 24.47 -8.01 -20.96
CA ILE A 242 25.00 -6.65 -20.84
C ILE A 242 26.50 -6.63 -21.13
N SER A 243 26.99 -5.54 -21.73
CA SER A 243 28.42 -5.29 -21.91
C SER A 243 28.93 -4.28 -20.90
N THR A 244 30.22 -4.37 -20.56
CA THR A 244 30.84 -3.49 -19.57
C THR A 244 32.01 -2.76 -20.18
N VAL A 245 32.07 -1.45 -19.95
CA VAL A 245 33.20 -0.59 -20.31
C VAL A 245 33.68 0.12 -19.07
N TRP A 246 34.99 0.13 -18.85
CA TRP A 246 35.61 0.89 -17.76
C TRP A 246 35.88 2.31 -18.23
N GLU A 247 35.30 3.29 -17.55
CA GLU A 247 35.49 4.71 -17.81
C GLU A 247 36.22 5.32 -16.61
N GLY A 248 37.56 5.29 -16.66
CA GLY A 248 38.41 5.68 -15.55
C GLY A 248 38.34 4.67 -14.39
N LYS A 249 37.76 5.10 -13.25
CA LYS A 249 37.60 4.26 -12.05
C LYS A 249 36.22 3.62 -11.94
N GLU A 250 35.29 3.97 -12.83
CA GLU A 250 33.92 3.49 -12.77
C GLU A 250 33.64 2.45 -13.86
N LYS A 251 32.87 1.43 -13.49
CA LYS A 251 32.37 0.41 -14.41
C LYS A 251 31.01 0.86 -14.93
N THR A 252 30.91 1.00 -16.26
CA THR A 252 29.71 1.44 -16.95
C THR A 252 29.11 0.28 -17.73
N TYR A 253 27.79 0.13 -17.63
CA TYR A 253 27.02 -0.91 -18.29
C TYR A 253 26.37 -0.38 -19.56
N LEU A 254 26.45 -1.18 -20.63
CA LEU A 254 25.93 -0.89 -21.95
C LEU A 254 25.07 -2.05 -22.46
N VAL A 255 24.09 -1.74 -23.29
CA VAL A 255 23.28 -2.75 -23.98
C VAL A 255 24.09 -3.41 -25.08
N LYS A 256 24.17 -4.75 -25.07
CA LYS A 256 24.78 -5.50 -26.16
C LYS A 256 23.80 -5.54 -27.34
N ILE A 257 24.03 -4.71 -28.35
CA ILE A 257 23.29 -4.80 -29.61
C ILE A 257 23.69 -6.13 -30.25
N LYS A 258 22.80 -7.14 -30.20
CA LYS A 258 22.98 -8.37 -30.96
C LYS A 258 22.98 -7.95 -32.43
N ALA A 259 24.16 -7.88 -33.04
CA ALA A 259 24.31 -7.72 -34.48
C ALA A 259 23.50 -8.87 -35.09
N THR A 260 22.31 -8.53 -35.59
CA THR A 260 21.43 -9.50 -36.19
C THR A 260 22.10 -9.82 -37.50
N SER A 261 22.90 -10.88 -37.54
CA SER A 261 23.56 -11.31 -38.77
C SER A 261 22.47 -11.60 -39.80
N GLN A 262 22.19 -10.62 -40.65
CA GLN A 262 21.41 -10.80 -41.85
C GLN A 262 22.17 -11.83 -42.69
N LYS A 263 21.74 -13.08 -42.61
CA LYS A 263 22.12 -14.10 -43.59
C LYS A 263 21.48 -13.66 -44.91
N HIS A 264 22.30 -13.10 -45.78
CA HIS A 264 22.01 -13.00 -47.21
C HIS A 264 22.14 -14.37 -47.86
#